data_AF-A0A397TIP3-F1
#
_entry.id   AF-A0A397TIP3-F1
#
_cell.length_a   1.000
_cell.length_b   1.000
_cell.length_c   1.000
_cell.angle_alpha   90.00
_cell.angle_beta   90.00
_cell.angle_gamma   90.00
#
_symmetry.space_group_name_H-M   'P 1'
#
loop_
_entity.id
_entity.type
_entity.pdbx_description
1 polymer ?
#
loop_
_entity_poly.entity_id
_entity_poly.type
_entity_poly.pdbx_seq_one_letter_code
_entity_poly.pdbx_strand_id
1 'polypeptide(L)'
;MERVSASKSNCITLPNEIFQHILSLLPLKKIYSFKRVNKEWYSLCDHAIVEHITTSGSQVHIRAGTSKKPKLCYDLDFAGYDPSSNIFTFKPSPDRLEPTFCYSKHLREIRILFGEWKGVNTTLSKYSPSDPTFGIPMERHSDPQAQEVLRLAKLEFHKNYVESVRKVYQLDDEPSLEKGTTISCLGDKDIILKCNITTTLSCNIPDNQQNSDDDDERSPEGVVFNLRIEFVKVCASWLVSGTTSNFIPEESRSQILTSRFDLLDQILSEYKITRYYRYSSKVLKWILSEYGRSDQETTKLIEHISNTQGDFSIRSKFEAALEGQNVKKQNMWKYSLVARFLRDPESYDTLEEVVNRIVNAERSEYPIETNNHSSRFFRGLNLKIPIFQKIKIIS
;
A
#
# COMPACT_ATOMS: atom_id res chain seq x y z
N MET A 1 -18.88 -67.80 4.07
CA MET A 1 -18.56 -66.42 4.49
C MET A 1 -17.20 -66.05 3.92
N GLU A 2 -17.17 -65.64 2.66
CA GLU A 2 -15.98 -65.10 2.02
C GLU A 2 -15.91 -63.61 2.29
N ARG A 3 -14.79 -63.15 2.85
CA ARG A 3 -14.49 -61.73 3.00
C ARG A 3 -14.20 -61.15 1.62
N VAL A 4 -15.10 -60.31 1.14
CA VAL A 4 -14.85 -59.44 -0.01
C VAL A 4 -13.72 -58.48 0.36
N SER A 5 -12.59 -58.63 -0.31
CA SER A 5 -11.46 -57.71 -0.24
C SER A 5 -11.88 -56.32 -0.70
N ALA A 6 -11.68 -55.32 0.15
CA ALA A 6 -11.82 -53.92 -0.21
C ALA A 6 -10.99 -53.63 -1.47
N SER A 7 -11.64 -53.19 -2.53
CA SER A 7 -10.99 -52.70 -3.74
C SER A 7 -10.07 -51.55 -3.34
N LYS A 8 -8.76 -51.71 -3.52
CA LYS A 8 -7.82 -50.59 -3.55
C LYS A 8 -8.31 -49.64 -4.64
N SER A 9 -8.85 -48.49 -4.27
CA SER A 9 -9.08 -47.43 -5.23
C SER A 9 -7.70 -47.04 -5.77
N ASN A 10 -7.48 -47.30 -7.05
CA ASN A 10 -6.36 -46.73 -7.77
C ASN A 10 -6.62 -45.22 -7.81
N CYS A 11 -6.14 -44.50 -6.80
CA CYS A 11 -6.13 -43.04 -6.81
C CYS A 11 -5.18 -42.65 -7.94
N ILE A 12 -5.74 -42.29 -9.10
CA ILE A 12 -4.97 -41.74 -10.22
C ILE A 12 -4.41 -40.42 -9.71
N THR A 13 -3.15 -40.44 -9.27
CA THR A 13 -2.41 -39.24 -8.89
C THR A 13 -2.06 -38.49 -10.17
N LEU A 14 -2.67 -37.31 -10.33
CA LEU A 14 -2.34 -36.40 -11.41
C LEU A 14 -0.87 -35.97 -11.27
N PRO A 15 -0.05 -36.02 -12.34
CA PRO A 15 1.32 -35.51 -12.30
C PRO A 15 1.37 -34.04 -11.87
N ASN A 16 2.38 -33.70 -11.08
CA ASN A 16 2.53 -32.36 -10.50
C ASN A 16 2.65 -31.27 -11.57
N GLU A 17 3.26 -31.58 -12.70
CA GLU A 17 3.44 -30.68 -13.84
C GLU A 17 2.09 -30.34 -14.49
N ILE A 18 1.23 -31.34 -14.67
CA ILE A 18 -0.12 -31.14 -15.22
C ILE A 18 -0.97 -30.34 -14.24
N PHE A 19 -0.85 -30.63 -12.94
CA PHE A 19 -1.56 -29.88 -11.92
C PHE A 19 -1.11 -28.42 -11.85
N GLN A 20 0.20 -28.15 -11.88
CA GLN A 20 0.76 -26.81 -11.93
C GLN A 20 0.26 -26.03 -13.15
N HIS A 21 0.28 -26.66 -14.33
CA HIS A 21 -0.24 -26.05 -15.55
C HIS A 21 -1.74 -25.75 -15.47
N ILE A 22 -2.54 -26.64 -14.90
CA ILE A 22 -3.97 -26.38 -14.68
C ILE A 22 -4.16 -25.20 -13.72
N LEU A 23 -3.35 -25.12 -12.66
CA LEU A 23 -3.42 -24.01 -11.71
C LEU A 23 -3.02 -22.69 -12.37
N SER A 24 -1.99 -22.66 -13.22
CA SER A 24 -1.51 -21.42 -13.85
C SER A 24 -2.52 -20.78 -14.81
N LEU A 25 -3.51 -21.55 -15.29
CA LEU A 25 -4.65 -21.02 -16.06
C LEU A 25 -5.70 -20.30 -15.19
N LEU A 26 -5.62 -20.39 -13.86
CA LEU A 26 -6.56 -19.75 -12.96
C LEU A 26 -6.12 -18.32 -12.62
N PRO A 27 -7.05 -17.42 -12.23
CA PRO A 27 -6.67 -16.11 -11.69
C PRO A 27 -5.80 -16.24 -10.43
N LEU A 28 -4.81 -15.37 -10.23
CA LEU A 28 -3.87 -15.43 -9.09
C LEU A 28 -4.55 -15.62 -7.72
N LYS A 29 -5.68 -14.96 -7.47
CA LYS A 29 -6.47 -15.13 -6.24
C LYS A 29 -6.85 -16.59 -5.99
N LYS A 30 -7.22 -17.30 -7.05
CA LYS A 30 -7.62 -18.72 -7.00
C LYS A 30 -6.39 -19.59 -6.79
N ILE A 31 -5.30 -19.36 -7.52
CA ILE A 31 -4.03 -20.08 -7.31
C ILE A 31 -3.59 -19.97 -5.85
N TYR A 32 -3.54 -18.75 -5.32
CA TYR A 32 -3.12 -18.50 -3.95
C TYR A 32 -4.03 -19.15 -2.89
N SER A 33 -5.33 -19.30 -3.17
CA SER A 33 -6.24 -19.98 -2.25
C SER A 33 -5.91 -21.46 -2.03
N PHE A 34 -5.26 -22.10 -3.00
CA PHE A 34 -4.84 -23.50 -2.92
C PHE A 34 -3.64 -23.72 -1.99
N LYS A 35 -2.88 -22.67 -1.64
CA LYS A 35 -1.81 -22.74 -0.64
C LYS A 35 -2.26 -23.21 0.74
N ARG A 36 -3.57 -23.11 1.02
CA ARG A 36 -4.17 -23.52 2.30
C ARG A 36 -4.54 -25.01 2.36
N VAL A 37 -4.42 -25.76 1.26
CA VAL A 37 -4.85 -27.15 1.19
C VAL A 37 -3.86 -28.07 1.91
N ASN A 38 -2.58 -28.05 1.52
CA ASN A 38 -1.51 -28.78 2.19
C ASN A 38 -0.13 -28.20 1.81
N LYS A 39 0.95 -28.70 2.45
CA LYS A 39 2.32 -28.24 2.23
C LYS A 39 2.86 -28.53 0.82
N GLU A 40 2.46 -29.64 0.22
CA GLU A 40 2.89 -30.01 -1.14
C GLU A 40 2.31 -29.02 -2.16
N TRP A 41 1.04 -28.67 -2.02
CA TRP A 41 0.36 -27.72 -2.88
C TRP A 41 0.89 -26.30 -2.69
N TYR A 42 1.45 -25.99 -1.52
CA TYR A 42 2.06 -24.69 -1.27
C TYR A 42 3.18 -24.37 -2.28
N SER A 43 4.11 -25.29 -2.51
CA SER A 43 5.20 -25.10 -3.48
C SER A 43 4.70 -25.16 -4.91
N LEU A 44 3.75 -26.06 -5.22
CA LEU A 44 3.13 -26.14 -6.55
C LEU A 44 2.42 -24.83 -6.93
N CYS A 45 1.79 -24.16 -5.96
CA CYS A 45 1.13 -22.88 -6.17
C CYS A 45 2.13 -21.77 -6.54
N ASP A 46 3.33 -21.75 -5.95
CA ASP A 46 4.33 -20.73 -6.29
C ASP A 46 4.84 -20.91 -7.72
N HIS A 47 5.08 -22.14 -8.15
CA HIS A 47 5.40 -22.44 -9.56
C HIS A 47 4.24 -22.08 -10.50
N ALA A 48 3.00 -22.38 -10.13
CA ALA A 48 1.84 -22.00 -10.92
C ALA A 48 1.66 -20.47 -11.02
N ILE A 49 2.01 -19.71 -9.97
CA ILE A 49 2.03 -18.23 -10.02
C ILE A 49 3.10 -17.75 -11.01
N VAL A 50 4.30 -18.34 -10.99
CA VAL A 50 5.37 -18.00 -11.94
C VAL A 50 4.93 -18.22 -13.38
N GLU A 51 4.37 -19.39 -13.67
CA GLU A 51 3.85 -19.73 -15.00
C GLU A 51 2.72 -18.78 -15.39
N HIS A 52 1.78 -18.51 -14.49
CA HIS A 52 0.68 -17.57 -14.72
C HIS A 52 1.20 -16.20 -15.16
N ILE A 53 2.10 -15.59 -14.37
CA ILE A 53 2.65 -14.25 -14.64
C ILE A 53 3.42 -14.24 -15.97
N THR A 54 4.16 -15.31 -16.26
CA THR A 54 4.96 -15.42 -17.48
C THR A 54 4.06 -15.54 -18.71
N THR A 55 2.99 -16.32 -18.63
CA THR A 55 2.04 -16.52 -19.74
C THR A 55 1.12 -15.31 -19.94
N SER A 56 0.68 -14.66 -18.86
CA SER A 56 -0.19 -13.48 -18.94
C SER A 56 0.54 -12.21 -19.36
N GLY A 57 1.88 -12.20 -19.24
CA GLY A 57 2.68 -10.99 -19.46
C GLY A 57 2.42 -9.92 -18.41
N SER A 58 2.04 -10.31 -17.19
CA SER A 58 1.68 -9.38 -16.14
C SER A 58 2.86 -8.55 -15.65
N GLN A 59 2.65 -7.24 -15.56
CA GLN A 59 3.67 -6.26 -15.22
C GLN A 59 3.42 -5.61 -13.85
N VAL A 60 4.46 -5.00 -13.30
CA VAL A 60 4.35 -4.06 -12.18
C VAL A 60 4.47 -2.64 -12.74
N HIS A 61 3.49 -1.80 -12.41
CA HIS A 61 3.45 -0.40 -12.79
C HIS A 61 3.89 0.46 -11.61
N ILE A 62 4.89 1.31 -11.83
CA ILE A 62 5.31 2.35 -10.89
C ILE A 62 4.85 3.69 -11.43
N ARG A 63 4.08 4.44 -10.64
CA ARG A 63 3.59 5.77 -10.99
C ARG A 63 4.04 6.79 -9.95
N ALA A 64 4.78 7.81 -10.37
CA ALA A 64 5.20 8.91 -9.51
C ALA A 64 4.43 10.20 -9.84
N GLY A 65 4.05 10.93 -8.80
CA GLY A 65 3.27 12.17 -8.87
C GLY A 65 1.79 11.96 -8.58
N THR A 66 1.01 13.03 -8.75
CA THR A 66 -0.41 13.01 -8.37
C THR A 66 -1.19 11.96 -9.16
N SER A 67 -2.17 11.32 -8.51
CA SER A 67 -2.99 10.26 -9.13
C SER A 67 -3.71 10.66 -10.41
N LYS A 68 -3.99 11.96 -10.59
CA LYS A 68 -4.75 12.49 -11.74
C LYS A 68 -3.86 12.69 -12.96
N LYS A 69 -2.59 13.04 -12.75
CA LYS A 69 -1.57 13.27 -13.79
C LYS A 69 -0.22 12.72 -13.28
N PRO A 70 0.01 11.39 -13.34
CA PRO A 70 1.32 10.85 -12.98
C PRO A 70 2.35 11.36 -13.99
N LYS A 71 3.45 11.94 -13.50
CA LYS A 71 4.50 12.52 -14.35
C LYS A 71 5.51 11.46 -14.78
N LEU A 72 5.74 10.45 -13.94
CA LEU A 72 6.60 9.31 -14.27
C LEU A 72 5.79 8.01 -14.22
N CYS A 73 5.91 7.20 -15.27
CA CYS A 73 5.31 5.86 -15.34
C CYS A 73 6.36 4.85 -15.82
N TYR A 74 6.61 3.83 -15.01
CA TYR A 74 7.49 2.72 -15.37
C TYR A 74 6.68 1.43 -15.38
N ASP A 75 6.85 0.65 -16.44
CA ASP A 75 6.35 -0.71 -16.51
C ASP A 75 7.54 -1.65 -16.28
N LEU A 76 7.38 -2.59 -15.36
CA LEU A 76 8.40 -3.57 -15.01
C LEU A 76 7.91 -4.95 -15.40
N ASP A 77 8.74 -5.64 -16.18
CA ASP A 77 8.50 -7.02 -16.59
C ASP A 77 8.93 -7.99 -15.49
N PHE A 78 8.28 -9.15 -15.47
CA PHE A 78 8.70 -10.25 -14.62
C PHE A 78 10.10 -10.74 -15.05
N ALA A 79 11.06 -10.65 -14.12
CA ALA A 79 12.45 -10.99 -14.38
C ALA A 79 12.86 -12.36 -13.81
N GLY A 80 12.15 -12.85 -12.78
CA GLY A 80 12.41 -14.17 -12.22
C GLY A 80 11.84 -14.39 -10.82
N TYR A 81 11.96 -15.63 -10.36
CA TYR A 81 11.51 -16.08 -9.05
C TYR A 81 12.65 -16.82 -8.35
N ASP A 82 12.86 -16.49 -7.08
CA ASP A 82 13.79 -17.20 -6.20
C ASP A 82 13.01 -18.12 -5.24
N PRO A 83 13.05 -19.45 -5.43
CA PRO A 83 12.35 -20.40 -4.58
C PRO A 83 12.87 -20.45 -3.14
N SER A 84 14.15 -20.10 -2.93
CA SER A 84 14.76 -20.18 -1.60
C SER A 84 14.23 -19.10 -0.65
N SER A 85 13.97 -17.91 -1.20
CA SER A 85 13.43 -16.76 -0.46
C SER A 85 11.93 -16.52 -0.71
N ASN A 86 11.33 -17.24 -1.66
CA ASN A 86 9.96 -17.06 -2.15
C ASN A 86 9.69 -15.62 -2.65
N ILE A 87 10.63 -15.09 -3.44
CA ILE A 87 10.60 -13.71 -3.93
C ILE A 87 10.44 -13.66 -5.45
N PHE A 88 9.47 -12.89 -5.91
CA PHE A 88 9.26 -12.53 -7.31
C PHE A 88 9.97 -11.21 -7.59
N THR A 89 10.76 -11.16 -8.65
CA THR A 89 11.53 -9.98 -9.05
C THR A 89 11.00 -9.43 -10.36
N PHE A 90 10.73 -8.13 -10.40
CA PHE A 90 10.35 -7.37 -11.58
C PHE A 90 11.41 -6.32 -11.89
N LYS A 91 11.73 -6.11 -13.16
CA LYS A 91 12.77 -5.16 -13.62
C LYS A 91 12.28 -4.35 -14.81
N PRO A 92 12.83 -3.14 -15.06
CA PRO A 92 12.48 -2.38 -16.25
C PRO A 92 12.78 -3.18 -17.52
N SER A 93 11.92 -3.06 -18.52
CA SER A 93 12.18 -3.59 -19.86
C SER A 93 13.45 -2.93 -20.42
N PRO A 94 14.36 -3.70 -21.05
CA PRO A 94 15.62 -3.18 -21.59
C PRO A 94 15.41 -2.10 -22.67
N ASP A 95 14.23 -2.05 -23.30
CA ASP A 95 13.90 -1.12 -24.39
C ASP A 95 13.49 0.29 -23.91
N ARG A 96 13.26 0.51 -22.61
CA ARG A 96 12.84 1.82 -22.04
C ARG A 96 13.94 2.45 -21.17
N LEU A 97 15.05 2.79 -21.80
CA LEU A 97 16.22 3.40 -21.13
C LEU A 97 16.22 4.93 -21.11
N GLU A 98 15.25 5.59 -21.74
CA GLU A 98 15.25 7.06 -21.75
C GLU A 98 15.02 7.61 -20.34
N PRO A 99 15.92 8.47 -19.84
CA PRO A 99 15.75 9.11 -18.55
C PRO A 99 14.50 10.00 -18.62
N THR A 100 13.64 9.88 -17.61
CA THR A 100 12.47 10.74 -17.47
C THR A 100 12.66 11.62 -16.24
N PHE A 101 12.55 12.93 -16.43
CA PHE A 101 12.83 13.91 -15.39
C PHE A 101 11.54 14.44 -14.75
N CYS A 102 11.59 14.72 -13.45
CA CYS A 102 10.51 15.40 -12.73
C CYS A 102 11.04 16.24 -11.57
N TYR A 103 10.21 17.14 -11.04
CA TYR A 103 10.51 17.89 -9.82
C TYR A 103 10.36 17.04 -8.55
N SER A 104 11.05 17.43 -7.47
CA SER A 104 11.09 16.72 -6.18
C SER A 104 9.69 16.39 -5.63
N LYS A 105 8.75 17.33 -5.74
CA LYS A 105 7.35 17.15 -5.29
C LYS A 105 6.66 15.94 -5.93
N HIS A 106 7.04 15.54 -7.15
CA HIS A 106 6.46 14.39 -7.83
C HIS A 106 7.05 13.06 -7.36
N LEU A 107 8.26 13.08 -6.77
CA LEU A 107 8.89 11.91 -6.17
C LEU A 107 8.32 11.57 -4.78
N ARG A 108 7.60 12.50 -4.15
CA ARG A 108 7.00 12.30 -2.82
C ARG A 108 5.77 11.38 -2.81
N GLU A 109 5.17 11.10 -3.98
CA GLU A 109 4.03 10.18 -4.12
C GLU A 109 4.34 9.09 -5.14
N ILE A 110 4.76 7.92 -4.67
CA ILE A 110 4.99 6.74 -5.52
C ILE A 110 3.91 5.69 -5.27
N ARG A 111 3.31 5.20 -6.35
CA ARG A 111 2.38 4.07 -6.34
C ARG A 111 3.01 2.90 -7.05
N ILE A 112 2.92 1.73 -6.44
CA ILE A 112 3.40 0.48 -7.02
C ILE A 112 2.19 -0.43 -7.15
N LEU A 113 1.83 -0.77 -8.39
CA LEU A 113 0.60 -1.47 -8.74
C LEU A 113 0.94 -2.71 -9.55
N PHE A 114 0.27 -3.82 -9.28
CA PHE A 114 0.38 -5.01 -10.12
C PHE A 114 -0.71 -5.02 -11.18
N GLY A 115 -0.38 -5.35 -12.43
CA GLY A 115 -1.26 -5.20 -13.60
C GLY A 115 -2.59 -5.95 -13.50
N GLU A 116 -2.64 -7.06 -12.76
CA GLU A 116 -3.89 -7.83 -12.58
C GLU A 116 -4.78 -7.35 -11.42
N TRP A 117 -4.36 -6.33 -10.68
CA TRP A 117 -5.17 -5.81 -9.58
C TRP A 117 -6.44 -5.12 -10.10
N LYS A 118 -7.51 -5.23 -9.30
CA LYS A 118 -8.79 -4.60 -9.63
C LYS A 118 -8.61 -3.08 -9.66
N GLY A 119 -8.94 -2.50 -10.81
CA GLY A 119 -8.98 -1.05 -10.98
C GLY A 119 -7.65 -0.40 -11.37
N VAL A 120 -6.63 -1.17 -11.75
CA VAL A 120 -5.38 -0.62 -12.31
C VAL A 120 -5.57 -0.03 -13.70
N ASN A 121 -6.47 -0.64 -14.50
CA ASN A 121 -6.86 -0.21 -15.84
C ASN A 121 -8.06 0.76 -15.86
N THR A 122 -8.85 0.84 -14.79
CA THR A 122 -9.73 1.98 -14.63
C THR A 122 -8.82 3.14 -14.27
N THR A 123 -8.68 4.10 -15.19
CA THR A 123 -8.15 5.42 -14.88
C THR A 123 -8.57 5.79 -13.46
N LEU A 124 -7.58 6.05 -12.60
CA LEU A 124 -7.71 6.44 -11.19
C LEU A 124 -8.49 7.78 -11.01
N SER A 125 -9.28 8.17 -12.01
CA SER A 125 -9.97 9.44 -12.21
C SER A 125 -11.32 9.55 -11.53
N LYS A 126 -11.94 8.46 -11.06
CA LYS A 126 -13.28 8.54 -10.43
C LYS A 126 -13.28 8.54 -8.91
N TYR A 127 -12.19 8.12 -8.29
CA TYR A 127 -12.09 8.09 -6.84
C TYR A 127 -10.64 8.35 -6.49
N SER A 128 -10.22 9.60 -6.43
CA SER A 128 -8.97 9.94 -5.76
C SER A 128 -9.32 10.58 -4.41
N PRO A 129 -8.62 10.23 -3.31
CA PRO A 129 -8.70 10.98 -2.06
C PRO A 129 -8.28 12.46 -2.24
N SER A 130 -7.62 12.80 -3.34
CA SER A 130 -7.26 14.18 -3.70
C SER A 130 -8.33 14.92 -4.49
N ASP A 131 -9.53 14.35 -4.69
CA ASP A 131 -10.66 15.14 -5.19
C ASP A 131 -11.21 16.03 -4.06
N PRO A 132 -11.17 17.37 -4.19
CA PRO A 132 -11.84 18.25 -3.24
C PRO A 132 -13.36 17.99 -3.18
N THR A 133 -13.92 17.23 -4.12
CA THR A 133 -15.31 16.74 -4.11
C THR A 133 -15.61 15.74 -2.98
N PHE A 134 -14.59 15.12 -2.37
CA PHE A 134 -14.74 14.37 -1.11
C PHE A 134 -14.30 15.16 0.12
N GLY A 135 -13.85 16.40 -0.05
CA GLY A 135 -13.81 17.38 1.02
C GLY A 135 -15.19 17.98 1.22
N ILE A 136 -16.11 17.22 1.82
CA ILE A 136 -17.36 17.82 2.28
C ILE A 136 -16.94 18.82 3.37
N PRO A 137 -17.26 20.12 3.23
CA PRO A 137 -17.09 21.08 4.32
C PRO A 137 -17.78 20.50 5.55
N MET A 138 -17.05 20.42 6.67
CA MET A 138 -17.52 19.87 7.94
C MET A 138 -18.61 20.74 8.62
N GLU A 139 -19.45 21.41 7.83
CA GLU A 139 -20.49 22.33 8.28
C GLU A 139 -21.83 22.08 7.57
N ARG A 140 -22.32 20.83 7.56
CA ARG A 140 -23.76 20.57 7.31
C ARG A 140 -24.28 19.47 8.22
N HIS A 141 -24.24 19.73 9.52
CA HIS A 141 -24.79 18.85 10.56
C HIS A 141 -26.33 18.80 10.59
N SER A 142 -27.03 19.44 9.64
CA SER A 142 -28.47 19.68 9.72
C SER A 142 -29.33 19.04 8.62
N ASP A 143 -28.77 18.39 7.61
CA ASP A 143 -29.55 17.69 6.56
C ASP A 143 -29.52 16.15 6.75
N PRO A 144 -30.63 15.52 7.17
CA PRO A 144 -30.72 14.08 7.34
C PRO A 144 -30.47 13.28 6.04
N GLN A 145 -30.82 13.82 4.88
CA GLN A 145 -30.57 13.14 3.60
C GLN A 145 -29.09 13.17 3.24
N ALA A 146 -28.41 14.29 3.48
CA ALA A 146 -26.96 14.38 3.30
C ALA A 146 -26.20 13.45 4.25
N GLN A 147 -26.66 13.30 5.49
CA GLN A 147 -26.09 12.34 6.45
C GLN A 147 -26.28 10.89 6.01
N GLU A 148 -27.46 10.53 5.48
CA GLU A 148 -27.72 9.18 5.00
C GLU A 148 -26.91 8.87 3.72
N VAL A 149 -26.81 9.82 2.78
CA VAL A 149 -25.94 9.68 1.61
C VAL A 149 -24.48 9.53 2.02
N LEU A 150 -24.01 10.32 2.99
CA LEU A 150 -22.65 10.20 3.53
C LEU A 150 -22.41 8.85 4.18
N ARG A 151 -23.37 8.36 4.98
CA ARG A 151 -23.32 7.03 5.62
C ARG A 151 -23.22 5.93 4.57
N LEU A 152 -24.07 5.97 3.53
CA LEU A 152 -24.06 5.00 2.43
C LEU A 152 -22.77 5.07 1.61
N ALA A 153 -22.28 6.28 1.30
CA ALA A 153 -21.03 6.47 0.57
C ALA A 153 -19.82 5.94 1.36
N LYS A 154 -19.79 6.16 2.69
CA LYS A 154 -18.76 5.60 3.58
C LYS A 154 -18.84 4.07 3.69
N LEU A 155 -20.05 3.50 3.73
CA LEU A 155 -20.26 2.06 3.77
C LEU A 155 -19.82 1.37 2.47
N GLU A 156 -20.17 1.96 1.32
CA GLU A 156 -19.74 1.49 0.00
C GLU A 156 -18.24 1.72 -0.25
N PHE A 157 -17.63 2.73 0.38
CA PHE A 157 -16.18 2.92 0.34
C PHE A 157 -15.45 1.68 0.88
N HIS A 158 -15.80 1.20 2.07
CA HIS A 158 -15.15 0.03 2.67
C HIS A 158 -15.30 -1.25 1.85
N LYS A 159 -16.45 -1.43 1.22
CA LYS A 159 -16.76 -2.60 0.41
C LYS A 159 -15.90 -2.70 -0.83
N ASN A 160 -15.47 -1.54 -1.37
CA ASN A 160 -14.69 -1.44 -2.60
C ASN A 160 -13.25 -0.96 -2.39
N TYR A 161 -12.89 -0.59 -1.17
CA TYR A 161 -11.54 -0.13 -0.82
C TYR A 161 -10.57 -1.31 -0.81
N VAL A 162 -9.55 -1.22 -1.65
CA VAL A 162 -8.45 -2.18 -1.72
C VAL A 162 -7.18 -1.44 -1.31
N GLU A 163 -6.70 -1.70 -0.10
CA GLU A 163 -5.57 -0.97 0.50
C GLU A 163 -4.34 -0.96 -0.40
N SER A 164 -3.96 -2.11 -0.95
CA SER A 164 -2.78 -2.24 -1.81
C SER A 164 -2.85 -1.39 -3.08
N VAL A 165 -4.04 -1.22 -3.67
CA VAL A 165 -4.27 -0.35 -4.83
C VAL A 165 -4.21 1.12 -4.47
N ARG A 166 -4.54 1.46 -3.22
CA ARG A 166 -4.61 2.83 -2.71
C ARG A 166 -3.32 3.32 -2.06
N LYS A 167 -2.43 2.39 -1.73
CA LYS A 167 -1.21 2.66 -0.99
C LYS A 167 -0.27 3.58 -1.78
N VAL A 168 0.22 4.60 -1.09
CA VAL A 168 1.23 5.53 -1.57
C VAL A 168 2.48 5.37 -0.71
N TYR A 169 3.63 5.33 -1.35
CA TYR A 169 4.96 5.33 -0.75
C TYR A 169 5.58 6.72 -0.90
N GLN A 170 6.38 7.11 0.09
CA GLN A 170 7.08 8.39 0.11
C GLN A 170 8.58 8.15 0.06
N LEU A 171 9.27 8.84 -0.85
CA LEU A 171 10.72 8.88 -0.86
C LEU A 171 11.19 9.85 0.21
N ASP A 172 11.68 9.30 1.32
CA ASP A 172 12.24 10.06 2.43
C ASP A 172 13.69 10.51 2.16
N ASP A 173 14.37 9.92 1.17
CA ASP A 173 15.71 10.35 0.76
C ASP A 173 15.61 11.59 -0.12
N GLU A 174 15.89 12.78 0.45
CA GLU A 174 16.09 13.97 -0.36
C GLU A 174 17.47 13.90 -1.03
N PRO A 175 17.52 13.83 -2.38
CA PRO A 175 18.79 13.84 -3.09
C PRO A 175 19.51 15.18 -2.82
N SER A 176 20.78 15.12 -2.46
CA SER A 176 21.59 16.31 -2.24
C SER A 176 21.59 17.22 -3.47
N LEU A 177 21.60 18.54 -3.23
CA LEU A 177 21.76 19.57 -4.28
C LEU A 177 23.09 19.41 -5.03
N GLU A 178 24.10 18.81 -4.38
CA GLU A 178 25.35 18.43 -5.02
C GLU A 178 25.10 17.25 -5.97
N LYS A 179 25.57 17.38 -7.23
CA LYS A 179 25.43 16.38 -8.30
C LYS A 179 25.82 14.99 -7.78
N GLY A 180 24.81 14.18 -7.48
CA GLY A 180 24.98 12.84 -6.95
C GLY A 180 23.83 11.94 -7.39
N THR A 181 24.15 10.68 -7.66
CA THR A 181 23.12 9.64 -7.76
C THR A 181 22.97 9.02 -6.39
N THR A 182 21.78 9.08 -5.83
CA THR A 182 21.46 8.49 -4.53
C THR A 182 20.65 7.22 -4.74
N ILE A 183 21.10 6.12 -4.16
CA ILE A 183 20.31 4.89 -4.07
C ILE A 183 19.21 5.14 -3.03
N SER A 184 17.96 4.85 -3.37
CA SER A 184 16.82 4.90 -2.45
C SER A 184 16.06 3.58 -2.47
N CYS A 185 15.51 3.22 -1.32
CA CYS A 185 14.75 2.00 -1.13
C CYS A 185 13.40 2.33 -0.48
N LEU A 186 12.35 1.71 -0.99
CA LEU A 186 10.97 1.87 -0.54
C LEU A 186 10.36 0.51 -0.34
N GLY A 187 9.46 0.33 0.63
CA GLY A 187 8.83 -0.96 0.80
C GLY A 187 7.93 -1.06 2.02
N ASP A 188 7.47 -2.27 2.23
CA ASP A 188 6.78 -2.71 3.44
C ASP A 188 7.10 -4.18 3.73
N LYS A 189 6.21 -4.85 4.47
CA LYS A 189 6.32 -6.26 4.84
C LYS A 189 6.53 -7.20 3.64
N ASP A 190 5.89 -6.98 2.49
CA ASP A 190 5.88 -7.95 1.38
C ASP A 190 6.33 -7.37 0.03
N ILE A 191 6.83 -6.13 0.00
CA ILE A 191 7.43 -5.50 -1.19
C ILE A 191 8.65 -4.65 -0.83
N ILE A 192 9.67 -4.68 -1.69
CA ILE A 192 10.79 -3.73 -1.71
C ILE A 192 11.03 -3.25 -3.16
N LEU A 193 11.04 -1.94 -3.34
CA LEU A 193 11.48 -1.21 -4.52
C LEU A 193 12.87 -0.63 -4.27
N LYS A 194 13.81 -0.87 -5.19
CA LYS A 194 15.12 -0.21 -5.23
C LYS A 194 15.21 0.67 -6.46
N CYS A 195 15.60 1.93 -6.26
CA CYS A 195 15.75 2.91 -7.34
C CYS A 195 16.94 3.84 -7.10
N ASN A 196 17.41 4.46 -8.17
CA ASN A 196 18.45 5.48 -8.16
C ASN A 196 17.82 6.82 -8.51
N ILE A 197 18.10 7.84 -7.71
CA ILE A 197 17.63 9.21 -7.92
C ILE A 197 18.84 10.05 -8.30
N THR A 198 18.85 10.59 -9.52
CA THR A 198 19.94 11.44 -10.01
C THR A 198 19.48 12.88 -10.09
N THR A 199 20.19 13.77 -9.38
CA THR A 199 19.98 15.22 -9.44
C THR A 199 20.60 15.81 -10.71
N THR A 200 19.82 16.56 -11.49
CA THR A 200 20.28 17.26 -12.71
C THR A 200 19.79 18.71 -12.71
N LEU A 201 20.62 19.64 -13.16
CA LEU A 201 20.20 21.04 -13.33
C LEU A 201 19.22 21.15 -14.50
N SER A 202 18.14 21.92 -14.33
CA SER A 202 17.04 22.01 -15.31
C SER A 202 17.46 22.56 -16.67
N CYS A 203 18.57 23.31 -16.74
CA CYS A 203 19.15 23.81 -17.99
C CYS A 203 19.76 22.72 -18.88
N ASN A 204 19.91 21.48 -18.38
CA ASN A 204 20.46 20.36 -19.14
C ASN A 204 19.39 19.36 -19.62
N ILE A 205 18.10 19.70 -19.51
CA ILE A 205 17.01 18.85 -19.99
C ILE A 205 16.89 19.02 -21.51
N PRO A 206 16.82 17.92 -22.29
CA PRO A 206 16.54 18.00 -23.72
C PRO A 206 15.21 18.72 -24.02
N ASP A 207 15.20 19.58 -25.04
CA ASP A 207 14.02 20.41 -25.40
C ASP A 207 12.74 19.60 -25.65
N ASN A 208 12.87 18.32 -26.04
CA ASN A 208 11.75 17.40 -26.27
C ASN A 208 11.14 16.79 -24.98
N GLN A 209 11.79 16.96 -23.84
CA GLN A 209 11.33 16.52 -22.51
C GLN A 209 10.97 17.70 -21.60
N GLN A 210 11.08 18.92 -22.10
CA GLN A 210 10.64 20.13 -21.40
C GLN A 210 9.10 20.13 -21.41
N ASN A 211 8.49 19.82 -20.26
CA ASN A 211 7.04 19.73 -20.11
C ASN A 211 6.34 20.95 -20.72
N SER A 212 5.49 20.71 -21.72
CA SER A 212 4.66 21.71 -22.38
C SER A 212 3.61 22.29 -21.42
N ASP A 213 3.64 23.62 -21.28
CA ASP A 213 2.56 24.59 -21.07
C ASP A 213 1.62 24.51 -19.83
N ASP A 214 1.66 23.48 -18.99
CA ASP A 214 0.71 23.33 -17.85
C ASP A 214 1.36 23.35 -16.45
N ASP A 215 2.70 23.49 -16.36
CA ASP A 215 3.43 23.51 -15.08
C ASP A 215 3.68 24.96 -14.61
N ASP A 216 2.65 25.64 -14.09
CA ASP A 216 2.73 26.97 -13.43
C ASP A 216 3.64 27.00 -12.18
N GLU A 217 4.25 25.88 -11.82
CA GLU A 217 5.03 25.74 -10.59
C GLU A 217 6.47 25.33 -10.93
N ARG A 218 7.27 26.31 -11.36
CA ARG A 218 8.73 26.19 -11.42
C ARG A 218 9.24 25.79 -10.03
N SER A 219 10.09 24.77 -9.96
CA SER A 219 10.85 24.50 -8.72
C SER A 219 11.66 25.77 -8.38
N PRO A 220 11.66 26.22 -7.12
CA PRO A 220 12.42 27.39 -6.70
C PRO A 220 13.93 27.25 -6.95
N GLU A 221 14.44 26.03 -7.14
CA GLU A 221 15.87 25.73 -7.20
C GLU A 221 16.40 25.44 -8.62
N GLY A 222 15.53 25.35 -9.64
CA GLY A 222 15.99 25.00 -11.01
C GLY A 222 16.62 23.61 -11.12
N VAL A 223 16.20 22.67 -10.25
CA VAL A 223 16.70 21.30 -10.22
C VAL A 223 15.60 20.33 -10.64
N VAL A 224 15.99 19.31 -11.41
CA VAL A 224 15.14 18.18 -11.75
C VAL A 224 15.79 16.86 -11.36
N PHE A 225 14.96 15.85 -11.19
CA PHE A 225 15.37 14.54 -10.73
C PHE A 225 15.00 13.50 -11.77
N ASN A 226 15.94 12.60 -12.05
CA ASN A 226 15.70 11.40 -12.82
C ASN A 226 15.55 10.22 -11.85
N LEU A 227 14.47 9.45 -12.00
CA LEU A 227 14.25 8.22 -11.26
C LEU A 227 14.59 7.03 -12.16
N ARG A 228 15.57 6.24 -11.78
CA ARG A 228 15.90 4.98 -12.45
C ARG A 228 15.57 3.81 -11.54
N ILE A 229 14.58 3.02 -11.92
CA ILE A 229 14.19 1.81 -11.19
C ILE A 229 15.22 0.71 -11.44
N GLU A 230 15.65 0.01 -10.39
CA GLU A 230 16.53 -1.16 -10.51
C GLU A 230 15.70 -2.45 -10.48
N PHE A 231 14.84 -2.60 -9.48
CA PHE A 231 13.91 -3.71 -9.37
C PHE A 231 12.77 -3.42 -8.40
N VAL A 232 11.71 -4.23 -8.51
CA VAL A 232 10.72 -4.47 -7.47
C VAL A 232 10.76 -5.95 -7.08
N LYS A 233 10.97 -6.23 -5.80
CA LYS A 233 10.92 -7.57 -5.21
C LYS A 233 9.66 -7.70 -4.35
N VAL A 234 8.91 -8.77 -4.53
CA VAL A 234 7.61 -8.97 -3.85
C VAL A 234 7.42 -10.41 -3.42
N CYS A 235 6.61 -10.62 -2.38
CA CYS A 235 6.09 -11.95 -2.03
C CYS A 235 4.76 -12.23 -2.73
N ALA A 236 4.37 -13.51 -2.79
CA ALA A 236 3.09 -13.93 -3.36
C ALA A 236 1.88 -13.24 -2.67
N SER A 237 1.95 -12.94 -1.37
CA SER A 237 0.89 -12.22 -0.65
C SER A 237 0.63 -10.83 -1.21
N TRP A 238 1.68 -10.14 -1.66
CA TRP A 238 1.56 -8.83 -2.28
C TRP A 238 0.84 -8.92 -3.62
N LEU A 239 1.25 -9.87 -4.49
CA LEU A 239 0.66 -10.07 -5.81
C LEU A 239 -0.86 -10.28 -5.75
N VAL A 240 -1.36 -10.99 -4.74
CA VAL A 240 -2.80 -11.22 -4.58
C VAL A 240 -3.54 -10.14 -3.81
N SER A 241 -2.84 -9.26 -3.11
CA SER A 241 -3.46 -8.25 -2.23
C SER A 241 -4.46 -7.35 -2.94
N GLY A 242 -4.21 -6.97 -4.20
CA GLY A 242 -5.09 -6.10 -4.97
C GLY A 242 -6.17 -6.83 -5.80
N THR A 243 -6.24 -8.16 -5.73
CA THR A 243 -7.24 -8.97 -6.46
C THR A 243 -8.55 -9.13 -5.69
N THR A 244 -8.59 -8.70 -4.43
CA THR A 244 -9.69 -8.93 -3.50
C THR A 244 -10.00 -7.65 -2.70
N SER A 245 -11.28 -7.38 -2.46
CA SER A 245 -11.73 -6.35 -1.51
C SER A 245 -11.61 -6.82 -0.06
N ASN A 246 -11.56 -8.13 0.16
CA ASN A 246 -11.35 -8.70 1.48
C ASN A 246 -9.88 -8.54 1.90
N PHE A 247 -9.68 -7.97 3.08
CA PHE A 247 -8.39 -7.86 3.75
C PHE A 247 -7.66 -9.22 3.77
N ILE A 248 -6.38 -9.22 3.39
CA ILE A 248 -5.51 -10.36 3.66
C ILE A 248 -5.04 -10.21 5.11
N PRO A 249 -5.35 -11.17 6.01
CA PRO A 249 -4.89 -11.11 7.39
C PRO A 249 -3.39 -10.89 7.49
N GLU A 250 -2.91 -10.07 8.44
CA GLU A 250 -1.46 -9.80 8.58
C GLU A 250 -0.66 -11.08 8.81
N GLU A 251 -1.26 -12.08 9.46
CA GLU A 251 -0.73 -13.44 9.68
C GLU A 251 -0.48 -14.20 8.37
N SER A 252 -1.26 -13.90 7.33
CA SER A 252 -1.12 -14.50 6.00
C SER A 252 -0.10 -13.76 5.12
N ARG A 253 0.41 -12.60 5.57
CA ARG A 253 1.45 -11.85 4.85
C ARG A 253 2.82 -12.33 5.30
N SER A 254 3.63 -12.78 4.35
CA SER A 254 5.02 -13.19 4.59
C SER A 254 5.93 -11.97 4.61
N GLN A 255 6.93 -11.98 5.49
CA GLN A 255 7.96 -10.95 5.53
C GLN A 255 8.96 -11.20 4.39
N ILE A 256 9.11 -10.22 3.50
CA ILE A 256 10.14 -10.24 2.47
C ILE A 256 11.53 -10.21 3.12
N LEU A 257 12.43 -11.07 2.64
CA LEU A 257 13.79 -11.21 3.18
C LEU A 257 13.85 -11.45 4.70
N THR A 258 12.96 -12.32 5.21
CA THR A 258 12.83 -12.63 6.65
C THR A 258 14.19 -12.86 7.34
N SER A 259 15.07 -13.68 6.75
CA SER A 259 16.38 -14.00 7.33
C SER A 259 17.29 -12.78 7.57
N ARG A 260 17.21 -11.76 6.70
CA ARG A 260 17.97 -10.52 6.86
C ARG A 260 17.38 -9.64 7.96
N PHE A 261 16.06 -9.59 8.06
CA PHE A 261 15.39 -8.88 9.17
C PHE A 261 15.69 -9.54 10.51
N ASP A 262 15.63 -10.87 10.60
CA ASP A 262 15.94 -11.61 11.83
C ASP A 262 17.40 -11.38 12.27
N LEU A 263 18.34 -11.34 11.31
CA LEU A 263 19.73 -11.01 11.60
C LEU A 263 19.85 -9.58 12.15
N LEU A 264 19.18 -8.60 11.53
CA LEU A 264 19.21 -7.22 12.00
C LEU A 264 18.60 -7.08 13.40
N ASP A 265 17.46 -7.74 13.65
CA ASP A 265 16.81 -7.76 14.96
C ASP A 265 17.77 -8.31 16.03
N GLN A 266 18.48 -9.39 15.71
CA GLN A 266 19.48 -9.97 16.59
C GLN A 266 20.60 -8.97 16.89
N ILE A 267 21.14 -8.31 15.86
CA ILE A 267 22.18 -7.29 16.01
C ILE A 267 21.70 -6.14 16.88
N LEU A 268 20.54 -5.56 16.58
CA LEU A 268 19.98 -4.41 17.30
C LEU A 268 19.67 -4.74 18.77
N SER A 269 19.26 -5.98 19.05
CA SER A 269 19.01 -6.44 20.41
C SER A 269 20.27 -6.40 21.30
N GLU A 270 21.46 -6.64 20.73
CA GLU A 270 22.74 -6.56 21.44
C GLU A 270 23.06 -5.11 21.88
N TYR A 271 22.51 -4.13 21.18
CA TYR A 271 22.63 -2.70 21.48
C TYR A 271 21.42 -2.14 22.25
N LYS A 272 20.54 -3.00 22.76
CA LYS A 272 19.32 -2.63 23.51
C LYS A 272 18.32 -1.80 22.69
N ILE A 273 18.39 -1.86 21.36
CA ILE A 273 17.43 -1.21 20.47
C ILE A 273 16.27 -2.17 20.26
N THR A 274 15.14 -1.89 20.90
CA THR A 274 13.94 -2.76 20.87
C THR A 274 12.90 -2.32 19.83
N ARG A 275 13.01 -1.09 19.32
CA ARG A 275 12.03 -0.51 18.41
C ARG A 275 12.71 0.34 17.35
N TYR A 276 12.40 0.08 16.09
CA TYR A 276 12.88 0.84 14.94
C TYR A 276 11.93 0.68 13.76
N TYR A 277 12.02 1.57 12.78
CA TYR A 277 11.24 1.51 11.56
C TYR A 277 11.90 0.56 10.55
N ARG A 278 11.39 -0.68 10.49
CA ARG A 278 11.90 -1.76 9.61
C ARG A 278 11.95 -1.39 8.12
N TYR A 279 11.13 -0.45 7.69
CA TYR A 279 11.00 -0.08 6.27
C TYR A 279 11.55 1.30 5.96
N SER A 280 12.42 1.83 6.84
CA SER A 280 13.17 3.05 6.51
C SER A 280 14.15 2.77 5.37
N SER A 281 14.42 3.76 4.53
CA SER A 281 15.30 3.59 3.37
C SER A 281 16.69 3.07 3.77
N LYS A 282 17.23 3.54 4.90
CA LYS A 282 18.52 3.08 5.45
C LYS A 282 18.50 1.62 5.88
N VAL A 283 17.43 1.20 6.56
CA VAL A 283 17.25 -0.21 6.93
C VAL A 283 17.11 -1.07 5.69
N LEU A 284 16.28 -0.69 4.72
CA LEU A 284 16.07 -1.46 3.49
C LEU A 284 17.36 -1.59 2.66
N LYS A 285 18.21 -0.54 2.60
CA LYS A 285 19.55 -0.62 1.98
C LYS A 285 20.42 -1.68 2.64
N TRP A 286 20.40 -1.77 3.96
CA TRP A 286 21.14 -2.78 4.72
C TRP A 286 20.55 -4.20 4.55
N ILE A 287 19.22 -4.31 4.51
CA ILE A 287 18.53 -5.58 4.28
C ILE A 287 18.89 -6.16 2.90
N LEU A 288 19.02 -5.29 1.90
CA LEU A 288 19.39 -5.66 0.53
C LEU A 288 20.90 -5.88 0.32
N SER A 289 21.75 -5.56 1.31
CA SER A 289 23.19 -5.77 1.23
C SER A 289 23.60 -7.11 1.86
N GLU A 290 24.88 -7.45 1.71
CA GLU A 290 25.50 -8.62 2.35
C GLU A 290 26.18 -8.29 3.68
N TYR A 291 25.94 -7.10 4.24
CA TYR A 291 26.64 -6.66 5.45
C TYR A 291 26.40 -7.60 6.64
N GLY A 292 27.48 -7.83 7.38
CA GLY A 292 27.50 -8.66 8.58
C GLY A 292 27.47 -7.84 9.87
N ARG A 293 27.68 -8.53 11.00
CA ARG A 293 27.77 -7.90 12.33
C ARG A 293 28.89 -6.88 12.47
N SER A 294 30.05 -7.20 11.91
CA SER A 294 31.28 -6.43 12.08
C SER A 294 31.51 -5.40 10.97
N ASP A 295 30.52 -5.20 10.09
CA ASP A 295 30.61 -4.23 9.00
C ASP A 295 30.55 -2.80 9.51
N GLN A 296 31.35 -1.92 8.91
CA GLN A 296 31.33 -0.49 9.24
C GLN A 296 29.95 0.13 8.97
N GLU A 297 29.29 -0.29 7.90
CA GLU A 297 27.94 0.18 7.53
C GLU A 297 26.88 -0.30 8.53
N THR A 298 27.05 -1.46 9.16
CA THR A 298 26.20 -1.93 10.25
C THR A 298 26.33 -1.02 11.47
N THR A 299 27.55 -0.66 11.85
CA THR A 299 27.80 0.28 12.95
C THR A 299 27.17 1.64 12.69
N LYS A 300 27.31 2.18 11.46
CA LYS A 300 26.67 3.44 11.06
C LYS A 300 25.15 3.37 11.14
N LEU A 301 24.55 2.25 10.73
CA LEU A 301 23.10 2.05 10.83
C LEU A 301 22.64 2.03 12.30
N ILE A 302 23.35 1.32 13.17
CA ILE A 302 23.03 1.24 14.61
C ILE A 302 23.10 2.63 15.25
N GLU A 303 24.17 3.39 14.96
CA GLU A 303 24.32 4.76 15.44
C GLU A 303 23.19 5.65 14.95
N HIS A 304 22.84 5.57 13.66
CA HIS A 304 21.71 6.33 13.08
C HIS A 304 20.38 6.00 13.77
N ILE A 305 20.06 4.71 13.95
CA ILE A 305 18.82 4.28 14.59
C ILE A 305 18.80 4.73 16.06
N SER A 306 19.93 4.68 16.76
CA SER A 306 20.05 5.15 18.14
C SER A 306 19.81 6.66 18.24
N ASN A 307 20.46 7.45 17.39
CA ASN A 307 20.38 8.90 17.39
C ASN A 307 18.99 9.41 17.00
N THR A 308 18.31 8.73 16.07
CA THR A 308 16.96 9.08 15.61
C THR A 308 15.83 8.44 16.42
N GLN A 309 16.17 7.65 17.45
CA GLN A 309 15.20 6.88 18.24
C GLN A 309 14.28 6.01 17.38
N GLY A 310 14.86 5.32 16.38
CA GLY A 310 14.15 4.36 15.55
C GLY A 310 13.82 4.79 14.13
N ASP A 311 14.19 5.99 13.68
CA ASP A 311 14.07 6.44 12.28
C ASP A 311 12.63 6.37 11.72
N PHE A 312 11.63 6.70 12.54
CA PHE A 312 10.22 6.60 12.18
C PHE A 312 9.78 7.71 11.20
N SER A 313 9.25 7.30 10.04
CA SER A 313 8.59 8.21 9.09
C SER A 313 7.35 8.87 9.69
N ILE A 314 6.95 10.03 9.17
CA ILE A 314 5.72 10.73 9.58
C ILE A 314 4.50 9.80 9.46
N ARG A 315 4.44 9.03 8.37
CA ARG A 315 3.41 8.00 8.17
C ARG A 315 3.40 6.98 9.31
N SER A 316 4.55 6.42 9.69
CA SER A 316 4.60 5.41 10.75
C SER A 316 4.21 5.98 12.11
N LYS A 317 4.56 7.24 12.40
CA LYS A 317 4.10 7.97 13.59
C LYS A 317 2.58 8.16 13.59
N PHE A 318 2.02 8.48 12.42
CA PHE A 318 0.58 8.62 12.21
C PHE A 318 -0.18 7.31 12.43
N GLU A 319 0.28 6.22 11.82
CA GLU A 319 -0.31 4.89 11.96
C GLU A 319 -0.29 4.46 13.44
N ALA A 320 0.83 4.67 14.14
CA ALA A 320 0.96 4.37 15.56
C ALA A 320 0.03 5.23 16.44
N ALA A 321 -0.15 6.52 16.11
CA ALA A 321 -1.03 7.42 16.84
C ALA A 321 -2.51 7.01 16.72
N LEU A 322 -2.94 6.55 15.54
CA LEU A 322 -4.28 6.00 15.34
C LEU A 322 -4.50 4.71 16.12
N GLU A 323 -3.55 3.76 16.01
CA GLU A 323 -3.63 2.48 16.71
C GLU A 323 -3.66 2.69 18.23
N GLY A 324 -2.89 3.63 18.76
CA GLY A 324 -2.92 4.03 20.18
C GLY A 324 -4.27 4.59 20.65
N GLN A 325 -5.14 5.03 19.74
CA GLN A 325 -6.49 5.52 20.02
C GLN A 325 -7.58 4.47 19.71
N ASN A 326 -7.20 3.21 19.48
CA ASN A 326 -8.05 2.10 19.05
C ASN A 326 -8.73 2.34 17.69
N VAL A 327 -8.13 3.15 16.81
CA VAL A 327 -8.57 3.34 15.43
C VAL A 327 -7.67 2.51 14.53
N LYS A 328 -8.26 1.70 13.64
CA LYS A 328 -7.51 0.92 12.65
C LYS A 328 -6.69 1.87 11.76
N LYS A 329 -5.37 1.67 11.66
CA LYS A 329 -4.47 2.50 10.83
C LYS A 329 -4.97 2.70 9.39
N GLN A 330 -5.63 1.69 8.83
CA GLN A 330 -6.18 1.72 7.47
C GLN A 330 -7.27 2.80 7.28
N ASN A 331 -7.94 3.21 8.35
CA ASN A 331 -8.95 4.27 8.30
C ASN A 331 -8.35 5.62 7.90
N MET A 332 -7.03 5.82 8.06
CA MET A 332 -6.36 7.06 7.61
C MET A 332 -6.65 7.35 6.12
N TRP A 333 -6.78 6.31 5.30
CA TRP A 333 -6.97 6.46 3.85
C TRP A 333 -8.39 6.84 3.43
N LYS A 334 -9.35 6.86 4.37
CA LYS A 334 -10.70 7.42 4.12
C LYS A 334 -10.66 8.94 3.98
N TYR A 335 -9.70 9.58 4.65
CA TYR A 335 -9.72 11.02 4.87
C TYR A 335 -8.74 11.70 3.92
N SER A 336 -9.28 12.52 3.01
CA SER A 336 -8.51 13.30 2.04
C SER A 336 -7.43 14.19 2.69
N LEU A 337 -7.72 14.67 3.90
CA LEU A 337 -6.79 15.46 4.72
C LEU A 337 -5.50 14.71 5.06
N VAL A 338 -5.51 13.37 5.17
CA VAL A 338 -4.31 12.58 5.45
C VAL A 338 -3.35 12.63 4.27
N ALA A 339 -3.86 12.50 3.05
CA ALA A 339 -3.05 12.62 1.85
C ALA A 339 -2.42 14.02 1.73
N ARG A 340 -3.14 15.07 2.15
CA ARG A 340 -2.62 16.45 2.19
C ARG A 340 -1.53 16.61 3.25
N PHE A 341 -1.79 16.15 4.48
CA PHE A 341 -0.85 16.21 5.59
C PHE A 341 0.45 15.44 5.29
N LEU A 342 0.35 14.25 4.69
CA LEU A 342 1.53 13.47 4.32
C LEU A 342 2.36 14.14 3.21
N ARG A 343 1.74 14.92 2.33
CA ARG A 343 2.44 15.65 1.25
C ARG A 343 3.15 16.89 1.76
N ASP A 344 2.54 17.59 2.70
CA ASP A 344 3.03 18.84 3.25
C ASP A 344 2.70 18.95 4.75
N PRO A 345 3.53 18.32 5.62
CA PRO A 345 3.30 18.28 7.06
C PRO A 345 3.40 19.65 7.74
N GLU A 346 4.06 20.63 7.10
CA GLU A 346 4.34 21.95 7.66
C GLU A 346 3.24 22.97 7.34
N SER A 347 2.29 22.62 6.46
CA SER A 347 1.42 23.62 5.86
C SER A 347 0.25 24.12 6.72
N TYR A 348 -0.42 23.29 7.54
CA TYR A 348 -1.67 23.74 8.19
C TYR A 348 -2.05 23.12 9.55
N ASP A 349 -1.93 21.81 9.76
CA ASP A 349 -2.41 21.13 10.98
C ASP A 349 -1.29 20.28 11.60
N THR A 350 -1.23 20.19 12.93
CA THR A 350 -0.33 19.26 13.65
C THR A 350 -0.78 17.80 13.49
N LEU A 351 0.14 16.85 13.70
CA LEU A 351 -0.17 15.42 13.68
C LEU A 351 -1.32 15.08 14.64
N GLU A 352 -1.27 15.65 15.85
CA GLU A 352 -2.26 15.45 16.90
C GLU A 352 -3.65 15.97 16.49
N GLU A 353 -3.73 17.18 15.91
CA GLU A 353 -4.99 17.75 15.44
C GLU A 353 -5.63 16.89 14.36
N VAL A 354 -4.83 16.45 13.40
CA VAL A 354 -5.30 15.58 12.32
C VAL A 354 -5.79 14.24 12.86
N VAL A 355 -5.02 13.59 13.73
CA VAL A 355 -5.39 12.32 14.36
C VAL A 355 -6.68 12.49 15.17
N ASN A 356 -6.80 13.56 15.96
CA ASN A 356 -7.99 13.82 16.77
C ASN A 356 -9.25 14.00 15.92
N ARG A 357 -9.16 14.68 14.78
CA ARG A 357 -10.30 14.82 13.84
C ARG A 357 -10.76 13.45 13.32
N ILE A 358 -9.82 12.57 12.96
CA ILE A 358 -10.14 11.20 12.51
C ILE A 358 -10.75 10.38 13.63
N VAL A 359 -10.14 10.41 14.82
CA VAL A 359 -10.61 9.66 15.98
C VAL A 359 -12.03 10.08 16.36
N ASN A 360 -12.32 11.38 16.38
CA ASN A 360 -13.66 11.89 16.65
C ASN A 360 -14.67 11.48 15.58
N ALA A 361 -14.27 11.50 14.30
CA ALA A 361 -15.11 11.04 13.20
C ALA A 361 -15.44 9.54 13.33
N GLU A 362 -14.45 8.68 13.61
CA GLU A 362 -14.67 7.23 13.77
C GLU A 362 -15.43 6.88 15.06
N ARG A 363 -15.28 7.65 16.15
CA ARG A 363 -15.98 7.42 17.43
C ARG A 363 -17.43 7.89 17.40
N SER A 364 -17.73 8.98 16.70
CA SER A 364 -19.11 9.47 16.54
C SER A 364 -19.99 8.55 15.68
N GLU A 365 -19.40 7.59 14.98
CA GLU A 365 -20.08 6.59 14.15
C GLU A 365 -20.62 5.38 14.95
N TYR A 366 -20.20 5.19 16.21
CA TYR A 366 -20.80 4.21 17.12
C TYR A 366 -21.71 4.94 18.11
N PRO A 367 -23.05 4.87 17.96
CA PRO A 367 -23.92 5.24 19.06
C PRO A 367 -23.61 4.25 20.18
N ILE A 368 -23.16 4.79 21.32
CA ILE A 368 -23.09 4.03 22.56
C ILE A 368 -24.54 3.64 22.89
N GLU A 369 -24.92 2.40 22.59
CA GLU A 369 -26.01 1.73 23.30
C GLU A 369 -25.51 1.45 24.72
N THR A 370 -25.59 2.44 25.60
CA THR A 370 -25.58 2.18 27.05
C THR A 370 -26.86 2.70 27.66
N ASN A 371 -27.64 1.72 28.12
CA ASN A 371 -28.79 1.83 28.98
C ASN A 371 -28.58 2.76 30.19
N ASN A 372 -29.63 3.53 30.50
CA ASN A 372 -30.16 3.92 31.81
C ASN A 372 -29.22 4.43 32.91
N HIS A 373 -29.31 5.72 33.26
CA HIS A 373 -30.15 6.20 34.38
C HIS A 373 -29.97 7.71 34.65
N SER A 374 -31.08 8.35 35.06
CA SER A 374 -31.17 9.61 35.83
C SER A 374 -30.99 10.93 35.06
N SER A 375 -31.78 12.00 35.18
CA SER A 375 -33.08 12.29 35.80
C SER A 375 -33.41 13.78 35.54
N ARG A 376 -34.67 14.08 35.13
CA ARG A 376 -35.42 15.37 35.25
C ARG A 376 -34.85 16.58 34.46
N PHE A 377 -35.62 17.41 33.74
CA PHE A 377 -36.85 18.13 34.08
C PHE A 377 -37.64 18.55 32.80
N PHE A 378 -38.99 18.51 32.91
CA PHE A 378 -40.11 19.19 32.21
C PHE A 378 -39.83 20.27 31.12
N ARG A 379 -40.70 20.60 30.13
CA ARG A 379 -42.17 20.47 29.95
C ARG A 379 -42.53 20.88 28.51
N GLY A 380 -43.49 20.17 27.91
CA GLY A 380 -44.57 20.74 27.07
C GLY A 380 -44.24 21.24 25.66
N LEU A 381 -44.76 20.53 24.65
CA LEU A 381 -45.89 21.02 23.85
C LEU A 381 -46.42 19.90 22.93
N ASN A 382 -47.74 19.72 23.00
CA ASN A 382 -48.54 18.85 22.16
C ASN A 382 -48.36 19.18 20.67
N LEU A 383 -48.44 18.18 19.79
CA LEU A 383 -49.53 18.07 18.78
C LEU A 383 -49.36 16.84 17.87
N LYS A 384 -50.32 15.91 18.04
CA LYS A 384 -51.03 15.13 17.02
C LYS A 384 -50.21 14.44 15.91
N ILE A 385 -49.98 13.16 16.12
CA ILE A 385 -49.88 12.12 15.08
C ILE A 385 -51.27 11.93 14.45
N PRO A 386 -51.35 11.72 13.12
CA PRO A 386 -52.28 10.75 12.58
C PRO A 386 -51.53 9.62 11.88
N ILE A 387 -51.75 8.43 12.41
CA ILE A 387 -51.61 7.14 11.73
C ILE A 387 -52.67 7.07 10.63
N PHE A 388 -52.33 6.54 9.45
CA PHE A 388 -53.10 5.57 8.63
C PHE A 388 -52.41 5.50 7.26
N GLN A 389 -51.61 4.45 7.00
CA GLN A 389 -52.03 3.28 6.22
C GLN A 389 -52.88 3.61 4.99
N LYS A 390 -52.32 3.35 3.79
CA LYS A 390 -52.92 2.37 2.87
C LYS A 390 -51.99 2.03 1.71
N ILE A 391 -51.61 0.75 1.71
CA ILE A 391 -51.28 -0.05 0.54
C ILE A 391 -52.43 0.06 -0.48
N LYS A 392 -52.10 0.24 -1.76
CA LYS A 392 -52.91 -0.33 -2.85
C LYS A 392 -52.02 -0.83 -3.98
N ILE A 393 -52.20 -2.11 -4.23
CA ILE A 393 -51.64 -2.96 -5.27
C ILE A 393 -52.67 -3.02 -6.42
N ILE A 394 -52.16 -3.11 -7.66
CA ILE A 394 -52.76 -3.56 -8.95
C ILE A 394 -53.79 -2.65 -9.66
N SER A 395 -53.42 -2.23 -10.88
CA SER A 395 -53.90 -2.82 -12.15
C SER A 395 -52.82 -2.74 -13.20
#